data_AF-A0AA38GQ03-F1
#
_entry.id   AF-A0AA38GQ03-F1
#
_cell.length_a   1.000
_cell.length_b   1.000
_cell.length_c   1.000
_cell.angle_alpha   90.00
_cell.angle_beta   90.00
_cell.angle_gamma   90.00
#
_symmetry.space_group_name_H-M   'P 1'
#
loop_
_entity.id
_entity.type
_entity.pdbx_description
1 polymer ?
#
loop_
_entity_poly.entity_id
_entity_poly.type
_entity_poly.pdbx_seq_one_letter_code
_entity_poly.pdbx_strand_id
1 'polypeptide(L)' 'MVIKIKKDGRIKISIDYMDLNVVCVIDIFFATPFTEEILEGVARSEVYSFTDGISGYHQ' A
#
# COMPACT_ATOMS: atom_id res chain seq x y z
N MET A 1 -6.16 -19.19 -2.11
CA MET A 1 -5.61 -18.94 -0.76
C MET A 1 -4.23 -19.54 -0.67
N VAL A 2 -3.25 -18.77 -0.18
CA VAL A 2 -1.84 -19.15 -0.07
C VAL A 2 -1.39 -18.88 1.36
N ILE A 3 -0.70 -19.85 1.97
CA ILE A 3 -0.13 -19.73 3.31
C ILE A 3 1.36 -19.49 3.17
N LYS A 4 1.89 -18.48 3.85
CA LYS A 4 3.32 -18.16 3.90
C LYS A 4 3.76 -17.98 5.34
N ILE A 5 4.98 -18.42 5.66
CA ILE A 5 5.62 -18.13 6.94
C ILE A 5 6.47 -16.88 6.77
N LYS A 6 6.25 -15.87 7.62
CA LYS A 6 7.07 -14.65 7.64
C LYS A 6 8.42 -14.92 8.31
N LYS A 7 9.38 -14.01 8.11
CA LYS A 7 10.71 -14.07 8.76
C LYS A 7 10.63 -14.06 10.28
N ASP A 8 9.58 -13.46 10.86
CA ASP A 8 9.32 -13.44 12.31
C ASP A 8 8.58 -14.70 12.82
N GLY A 9 8.42 -15.73 11.99
CA GLY A 9 7.75 -16.99 12.32
C GLY A 9 6.22 -16.91 12.30
N ARG A 10 5.63 -15.74 12.09
CA ARG A 10 4.17 -15.59 12.01
C ARG A 10 3.63 -16.14 10.69
N ILE A 11 2.43 -16.74 10.75
CA ILE A 11 1.70 -17.18 9.57
C ILE A 11 1.08 -15.95 8.89
N LYS A 12 1.28 -15.83 7.57
CA LYS A 12 0.57 -14.91 6.69
C LYS A 12 -0.34 -15.73 5.78
N ILE A 13 -1.64 -15.47 5.86
CA ILE A 13 -2.62 -15.99 4.91
C ILE A 13 -2.81 -14.90 3.84
N SER A 14 -2.74 -15.28 2.57
CA SER A 14 -2.98 -14.38 1.43
C SER A 14 -4.05 -14.99 0.54
N ILE A 15 -5.07 -14.22 0.23
CA ILE A 15 -6.11 -14.65 -0.70
C ILE A 15 -5.63 -14.28 -2.11
N ASP A 16 -5.84 -15.20 -3.04
CA ASP A 16 -5.54 -14.94 -4.45
C ASP A 16 -6.76 -14.28 -5.06
N TYR A 17 -6.62 -12.99 -5.36
CA TYR A 17 -7.68 -12.16 -5.94
C TYR A 17 -7.42 -11.87 -7.42
N MET A 18 -6.49 -12.58 -8.09
CA MET A 18 -6.10 -12.25 -9.47
C MET A 18 -7.31 -12.16 -10.41
N ASP A 19 -8.16 -13.19 -10.43
CA ASP A 19 -9.36 -13.21 -11.28
C ASP A 19 -10.36 -12.12 -10.90
N LEU A 20 -10.51 -11.84 -9.59
CA LEU A 20 -11.38 -10.78 -9.09
C LEU A 20 -10.89 -9.40 -9.53
N ASN A 21 -9.58 -9.16 -9.44
CA ASN A 21 -8.95 -7.91 -9.80
C ASN A 21 -9.07 -7.60 -11.31
N VAL A 22 -9.16 -8.64 -12.16
CA VAL A 22 -9.37 -8.47 -13.60
C VAL A 22 -10.79 -8.01 -13.92
N VAL A 23 -11.79 -8.51 -13.18
CA VAL A 23 -13.21 -8.17 -13.44
C VAL A 23 -13.67 -6.91 -12.71
N CYS A 24 -12.97 -6.49 -11.66
CA CYS A 24 -13.31 -5.28 -10.90
C CYS A 24 -12.93 -4.00 -11.67
N VAL A 25 -13.84 -3.02 -11.68
CA VAL A 25 -13.55 -1.68 -12.17
C VAL A 25 -12.56 -1.01 -11.21
N ILE A 26 -11.42 -0.59 -11.74
CA ILE A 26 -10.39 0.13 -10.99
C ILE A 26 -10.84 1.59 -10.85
N ASP A 27 -10.94 2.08 -9.63
CA ASP A 27 -11.10 3.50 -9.38
C ASP A 27 -9.76 4.23 -9.56
N ILE A 28 -9.54 4.75 -10.77
CA ILE A 28 -8.32 5.46 -11.16
C ILE A 28 -8.29 6.87 -10.55
N PHE A 29 -9.42 7.40 -10.08
CA PHE A 29 -9.48 8.75 -9.52
C PHE A 29 -8.82 8.85 -8.14
N PHE A 30 -8.68 7.73 -7.43
CA PHE A 30 -7.95 7.63 -6.16
C PHE A 30 -6.51 7.14 -6.36
N ALA A 31 -5.86 7.60 -7.44
CA ALA A 31 -4.46 7.28 -7.69
C ALA A 31 -3.59 7.81 -6.55
N THR A 32 -2.80 6.93 -5.93
CA THR A 32 -1.74 7.34 -5.02
C THR A 32 -0.78 8.27 -5.77
N PRO A 33 -0.48 9.47 -5.24
CA PRO A 33 0.43 10.40 -5.90
C PRO A 33 1.78 9.73 -6.14
N PHE A 34 2.38 10.05 -7.28
CA PHE A 34 3.69 9.49 -7.64
C PHE A 34 4.72 9.97 -6.62
N THR A 35 5.69 9.11 -6.26
CA THR A 35 6.68 9.44 -5.23
C THR A 35 7.40 10.77 -5.51
N GLU A 36 7.62 11.10 -6.78
CA GLU A 36 8.25 12.36 -7.20
C GLU A 36 7.38 13.59 -6.89
N GLU A 37 6.07 13.51 -7.10
CA GLU A 37 5.15 14.62 -6.80
C GLU A 37 5.12 14.93 -5.31
N ILE A 38 5.15 13.87 -4.48
CA ILE A 38 5.27 14.01 -3.02
C ILE A 38 6.62 14.65 -2.68
N LEU A 39 7.71 14.19 -3.30
CA LEU A 39 9.07 14.67 -3.03
C LEU A 39 9.24 16.15 -3.41
N GLU A 40 8.75 16.56 -4.57
CA GLU A 40 8.75 17.96 -5.02
C GLU A 40 7.96 18.86 -4.07
N GLY A 41 6.79 18.39 -3.61
CA GLY A 41 5.94 19.12 -2.67
C GLY A 41 6.61 19.37 -1.31
N VAL A 42 7.55 18.50 -0.91
CA VAL A 42 8.22 18.60 0.40
C VAL A 42 9.66 19.10 0.30
N ALA A 43 10.25 19.24 -0.90
CA ALA A 43 11.67 19.53 -1.13
C ALA A 43 12.25 20.80 -0.47
N ARG A 44 11.40 21.71 0.03
CA ARG A 44 11.79 22.95 0.72
C ARG A 44 11.49 22.95 2.21
N SER A 45 11.06 21.82 2.77
CA SER A 45 10.82 21.67 4.19
C SER A 45 12.14 21.41 4.92
N GLU A 46 12.36 22.12 6.04
CA GLU A 46 13.56 21.95 6.87
C GLU A 46 13.47 20.72 7.79
N VAL A 47 12.25 20.27 8.12
CA VAL A 47 11.97 19.15 9.02
C VAL A 47 10.84 18.30 8.44
N TYR A 48 10.99 16.98 8.52
CA TYR A 48 10.02 16.00 8.03
C TYR A 48 9.66 15.03 9.16
N SER A 49 8.40 14.63 9.21
CA SER A 49 7.95 13.53 10.07
C SER A 49 7.18 12.51 9.23
N PHE A 50 7.60 11.26 9.29
CA PHE A 50 6.90 10.15 8.65
C PHE A 50 6.09 9.42 9.71
N THR A 51 4.79 9.32 9.49
CA THR A 51 3.91 8.44 10.25
C THR A 51 3.66 7.20 9.42
N ASP A 52 3.82 6.02 10.01
CA ASP A 52 3.24 4.84 9.38
C ASP A 52 1.73 4.89 9.63
N GLY A 53 0.99 5.16 8.56
CA GLY A 53 -0.40 4.78 8.48
C GLY A 53 -0.39 3.37 7.95
N ILE A 54 -0.51 2.37 8.83
CA ILE A 54 -0.97 1.03 8.46
C ILE A 54 -2.02 1.25 7.37
N SER A 55 -1.83 0.66 6.20
CA SER A 55 -2.29 1.13 4.87
C SER A 55 -3.82 1.22 4.64
N GLY A 56 -4.61 1.59 5.65
CA GLY A 56 -6.06 1.52 5.74
C GLY A 56 -6.60 0.09 5.82
N TYR A 57 -5.83 -0.91 5.36
CA TYR A 57 -6.25 -2.31 5.38
C TYR A 57 -6.42 -2.83 6.81
N HIS A 58 -7.64 -3.24 7.15
CA HIS A 58 -8.02 -3.80 8.45
C HIS A 58 -7.93 -2.83 9.65
N GLN A 59 -8.09 -1.53 9.40
CA GLN A 59 -8.33 -0.53 10.45
C GLN A 59 -9.76 -0.64 11.03
#